data_AF-A0A969C5I0-F1
#
_entry.id   AF-A0A969C5I0-F1
#
_cell.length_a   1.000
_cell.length_b   1.000
_cell.length_c   1.000
_cell.angle_alpha   90.00
_cell.angle_beta   90.00
_cell.angle_gamma   90.00
#
_symmetry.space_group_name_H-M   'P 1'
#
loop_
_entity.id
_entity.type
_entity.pdbx_description
1 polymer ?
#
loop_
_entity_poly.entity_id
_entity_poly.type
_entity_poly.pdbx_seq_one_letter_code
_entity_poly.pdbx_strand_id
1 'polypeptide(L)' 'MEQTREESINKLKELIEDIDFAMLTTFSNNKLRSRPMSTQQVEFDGDLWFFTGDNTNKS' A
#
# COMPACT_ATOMS: atom_id res chain seq x y z
N MET A 1 5.79 -23.49 11.89
CA MET A 1 5.36 -23.71 10.49
C MET A 1 5.77 -22.47 9.73
N GLU A 2 6.50 -22.64 8.64
CA GLU A 2 6.87 -21.53 7.75
C GLU A 2 5.61 -21.13 6.99
N GLN A 3 5.23 -19.85 7.07
CA GLN A 3 4.06 -19.32 6.38
C GLN A 3 4.37 -19.26 4.89
N THR A 4 3.52 -19.84 4.05
CA THR A 4 3.67 -19.73 2.60
C THR A 4 3.38 -18.29 2.16
N ARG A 5 3.97 -17.87 1.02
CA ARG A 5 3.72 -16.54 0.45
C ARG A 5 2.23 -16.28 0.24
N GLU A 6 1.50 -17.29 -0.21
CA GLU A 6 0.06 -17.20 -0.47
C GLU A 6 -0.74 -16.99 0.83
N GLU A 7 -0.42 -17.72 1.89
CA GLU A 7 -1.03 -17.51 3.21
C GLU A 7 -0.75 -16.10 3.74
N SER A 8 0.46 -15.56 3.54
CA SER A 8 0.78 -14.19 3.95
C SER A 8 0.02 -13.13 3.12
N ILE A 9 -0.13 -13.33 1.81
CA ILE A 9 -0.93 -12.42 0.95
C ILE A 9 -2.40 -12.46 1.35
N ASN A 10 -2.96 -13.65 1.58
CA ASN A 10 -4.34 -13.81 2.05
C ASN A 10 -4.57 -13.14 3.40
N LYS A 11 -3.62 -13.29 4.34
CA LYS A 11 -3.70 -12.61 5.63
C LYS A 11 -3.64 -11.09 5.48
N LEU A 12 -2.80 -10.58 4.58
CA LEU A 12 -2.72 -9.15 4.30
C LEU A 12 -4.01 -8.63 3.68
N LYS A 13 -4.60 -9.37 2.72
CA LYS A 13 -5.89 -9.06 2.10
C LYS A 13 -6.97 -8.83 3.15
N GLU A 14 -7.15 -9.80 4.06
CA GLU A 14 -8.12 -9.71 5.16
C GLU A 14 -7.92 -8.48 6.07
N LEU A 15 -6.67 -8.06 6.27
CA LEU A 15 -6.34 -6.94 7.15
C LEU A 15 -6.59 -5.57 6.50
N ILE A 16 -6.50 -5.48 5.17
CA ILE A 16 -6.54 -4.20 4.45
C ILE A 16 -7.85 -3.97 3.67
N GLU A 17 -8.69 -4.99 3.50
CA GLU A 17 -9.94 -4.93 2.73
C GLU A 17 -10.86 -3.77 3.14
N ASP A 18 -10.98 -3.52 4.45
CA ASP A 18 -11.83 -2.46 5.02
C ASP A 18 -11.06 -1.15 5.33
N ILE A 19 -9.81 -1.01 4.89
CA ILE A 19 -9.00 0.18 5.15
C ILE A 19 -9.12 1.16 3.97
N ASP A 20 -9.82 2.29 4.19
CA ASP A 20 -9.98 3.34 3.19
C ASP A 20 -8.69 4.14 2.89
N PHE A 21 -7.80 4.24 3.87
CA PHE A 21 -6.59 5.06 3.79
C PHE A 21 -5.35 4.33 4.28
N ALA A 22 -4.34 4.23 3.43
CA ALA A 22 -3.01 3.73 3.80
C ALA A 22 -1.98 4.86 3.83
N MET A 23 -0.94 4.70 4.66
CA MET A 23 0.17 5.64 4.74
C MET A 23 1.28 5.23 3.78
N LEU A 24 1.45 5.95 2.66
CA LEU A 24 2.59 5.75 1.77
C LEU A 24 3.78 6.57 2.26
N THR A 25 4.84 5.89 2.68
CA THR A 25 6.08 6.52 3.13
C THR A 25 7.18 6.31 2.11
N THR A 26 7.63 7.40 1.50
CA THR A 26 8.74 7.41 0.55
C THR A 26 10.01 7.93 1.23
N PHE A 27 11.16 7.37 0.89
CA PHE A 27 12.46 7.89 1.31
C PHE A 27 13.11 8.67 0.16
N SER A 28 13.37 9.96 0.37
CA SER A 28 13.98 10.83 -0.64
C SER A 28 14.74 11.98 0.04
N ASN A 29 15.86 12.41 -0.55
CA ASN A 29 16.71 13.48 -0.02
C ASN A 29 17.10 13.27 1.46
N ASN A 30 17.43 12.01 1.81
CA ASN A 30 17.76 11.57 3.16
C ASN A 30 16.66 11.88 4.21
N LYS A 31 15.40 11.95 3.77
CA LYS A 31 14.23 12.23 4.61
C LYS A 31 13.10 11.26 4.29
N LEU A 32 12.37 10.85 5.34
CA LEU A 32 11.12 10.14 5.20
C LEU A 32 10.00 11.15 4.95
N ARG A 33 9.16 10.87 3.95
CA ARG A 33 7.95 11.63 3.68
C ARG A 33 6.77 10.67 3.68
N SER A 34 5.90 10.78 4.66
CA SER A 34 4.67 9.98 4.74
C SER A 34 3.47 10.81 4.31
N ARG A 35 2.57 10.21 3.52
CA ARG A 35 1.34 10.84 3.05
C ARG A 35 0.19 9.82 3.07
N PRO A 36 -0.99 10.18 3.60
CA PRO A 36 -2.16 9.33 3.47
C PRO A 36 -2.57 9.24 2.00
N MET A 37 -2.94 8.04 1.56
CA MET A 37 -3.42 7.74 0.21
C MET A 37 -4.66 6.86 0.34
N SER A 38 -5.70 7.19 -0.41
CA SER A 38 -6.89 6.34 -0.48
C SER A 38 -6.55 5.07 -1.26
N THR A 39 -6.88 3.93 -0.68
CA THR A 39 -6.77 2.61 -1.30
C THR A 39 -7.91 2.44 -2.30
N GLN A 40 -7.69 1.64 -3.34
CA GLN A 40 -8.75 1.25 -4.25
C GLN A 40 -9.46 0.00 -3.74
N GLN A 41 -10.79 -0.05 -3.86
CA GLN A 41 -11.57 -1.28 -3.65
C GLN A 41 -11.41 -2.23 -4.85
N VAL A 42 -10.16 -2.57 -5.17
CA VAL A 42 -9.80 -3.60 -6.14
C VAL A 42 -9.28 -4.82 -5.39
N GLU A 43 -9.45 -6.00 -5.98
CA GLU A 43 -9.01 -7.23 -5.35
C GLU A 43 -7.49 -7.22 -5.14
N PHE A 44 -7.07 -7.32 -3.87
CA PHE A 44 -5.65 -7.39 -3.50
C PHE A 44 -5.12 -8.80 -3.75
N ASP A 45 -4.25 -8.94 -4.74
CA ASP A 45 -3.53 -10.16 -5.12
C ASP A 45 -2.03 -10.09 -4.79
N GLY A 46 -1.63 -9.02 -4.09
CA GLY A 46 -0.24 -8.68 -3.78
C GLY A 46 0.12 -7.26 -4.19
N ASP A 47 -0.67 -6.63 -5.09
CA ASP A 47 -0.45 -5.26 -5.53
C ASP A 47 -1.45 -4.28 -4.89
N LEU A 48 -0.93 -3.15 -4.40
CA LEU A 48 -1.74 -2.07 -3.82
C LEU A 48 -1.67 -0.82 -4.70
N TRP A 49 -2.82 -0.41 -5.23
CA TRP A 49 -2.93 0.70 -6.16
C TRP A 49 -3.30 2.01 -5.46
N PHE A 50 -2.64 3.09 -5.86
CA PHE A 50 -2.92 4.45 -5.42
C PHE A 50 -2.98 5.39 -6.61
N PHE A 51 -3.96 6.31 -6.65
CA PHE A 51 -3.91 7.43 -7.58
C PHE A 51 -3.07 8.56 -7.01
N THR A 52 -2.18 9.12 -7.84
CA THR A 52 -1.43 10.32 -7.50
C THR A 52 -1.40 11.26 -8.68
N GLY A 53 -1.33 12.57 -8.42
CA GLY A 53 -1.22 13.55 -9.49
C GLY A 53 0.18 13.53 -10.11
N ASP A 54 0.25 13.82 -11.41
CA ASP A 54 1.49 13.88 -12.18
C ASP A 54 2.53 14.85 -11.58
N ASN A 55 2.04 15.98 -11.02
CA ASN A 55 2.89 17.00 -10.39
C ASN A 55 3.29 16.69 -8.93
N THR A 56 3.12 15.45 -8.46
CA THR A 56 3.54 15.09 -7.10
C THR A 56 5.00 14.68 -7.08
N ASN A 57 5.70 14.96 -5.98
CA ASN A 57 7.09 14.49 -5.78
C ASN A 57 7.14 12.99 -5.40
N LYS A 58 6.28 12.17 -6.02
CA LYS A 58 6.22 10.71 -5.87
C LYS A 58 6.74 10.08 -7.17
N SER A 59 8.06 10.13 -7.31
CA SER A 59 8.83 9.55 -8.42
C SER A 59 10.00 8.76 -7.84
#